data_AF-A0A960F842-F1
#
_entry.id   AF-A0A960F842-F1
#
_cell.length_a   1.000
_cell.length_b   1.000
_cell.length_c   1.000
_cell.angle_alpha   90.00
_cell.angle_beta   90.00
_cell.angle_gamma   90.00
#
_symmetry.space_group_name_H-M   'P 1'
#
loop_
_entity.id
_entity.type
_entity.pdbx_description
1 polymer ?
#
loop_
_entity_poly.entity_id
_entity_poly.type
_entity_poly.pdbx_seq_one_letter_code
_entity_poly.pdbx_strand_id
1 'polypeptide(L)' 'MAAADVGVTYGYLTADLVDAFVALVVDAGQRLGGSSDPRVIRQVARDALDPQGHAVISTALVDGRLVGAV' A
#
# COMPACT_ATOMS: atom_id res chain seq x y z
N MET A 1 -22.76 -13.30 -16.38
CA MET A 1 -22.27 -12.14 -15.62
C MET A 1 -20.89 -11.81 -16.14
N ALA A 2 -20.76 -10.74 -16.92
CA ALA A 2 -19.44 -10.25 -17.31
C ALA A 2 -18.73 -9.78 -16.04
N ALA A 3 -17.54 -10.29 -15.75
CA ALA A 3 -16.68 -9.68 -14.75
C ALA A 3 -16.43 -8.24 -15.23
N ALA A 4 -16.86 -7.25 -14.44
CA ALA A 4 -16.44 -5.89 -14.70
C ALA A 4 -14.91 -5.89 -14.69
N ASP A 5 -14.31 -5.39 -15.76
CA ASP A 5 -12.88 -5.18 -15.84
C ASP A 5 -12.57 -4.07 -14.83
N VAL A 6 -12.33 -4.46 -13.58
CA VAL A 6 -11.99 -3.52 -12.52
C VAL A 6 -10.65 -2.98 -12.94
N GLY A 7 -10.58 -1.69 -13.30
CA GLY A 7 -9.38 -1.04 -13.81
C GLY A 7 -8.26 -1.03 -12.76
N VAL A 8 -7.61 -2.18 -12.57
CA VAL A 8 -6.54 -2.37 -11.62
C VAL A 8 -5.25 -1.93 -12.28
N THR A 9 -4.62 -0.92 -11.70
CA THR A 9 -3.28 -0.48 -12.07
C THR A 9 -2.28 -1.03 -11.07
N TYR A 10 -1.27 -1.73 -11.56
CA TYR A 10 -0.15 -2.20 -10.75
C TYR A 10 1.02 -1.23 -10.84
N GLY A 11 1.74 -1.07 -9.73
CA GLY A 11 2.91 -0.21 -9.68
C GLY A 11 3.77 -0.48 -8.45
N TYR A 12 4.60 0.50 -8.15
CA TYR A 12 5.43 0.54 -6.95
C TYR A 12 4.82 1.50 -5.92
N LEU A 13 5.19 1.33 -4.65
CA LEU A 13 4.82 2.30 -3.62
C LEU A 13 5.54 3.61 -3.90
N THR A 14 4.78 4.69 -4.01
CA THR A 14 5.26 6.04 -4.18
C THR A 14 5.11 6.83 -2.88
N ALA A 15 5.85 7.93 -2.74
CA ALA A 15 5.82 8.78 -1.54
C ALA A 15 4.41 9.26 -1.16
N ASP A 16 3.54 9.57 -2.13
CA ASP A 16 2.16 10.01 -1.95
C ASP A 16 1.21 8.88 -1.49
N LEU A 17 1.59 7.61 -1.72
CA LEU A 17 0.80 6.45 -1.32
C LEU A 17 1.17 5.91 0.07
N VAL A 18 2.21 6.43 0.73
CA VAL A 18 2.71 5.90 2.01
C VAL A 18 1.63 5.87 3.09
N ASP A 19 0.86 6.95 3.27
CA ASP A 19 -0.17 6.96 4.31
C ASP A 19 -1.34 6.02 4.00
N ALA A 20 -1.70 5.86 2.71
CA ALA A 20 -2.68 4.86 2.28
C ALA A 20 -2.18 3.44 2.53
N PHE A 21 -0.90 3.17 2.26
CA PHE A 21 -0.25 1.89 2.54
C PHE A 21 -0.24 1.57 4.04
N VAL A 22 0.12 2.53 4.90
CA VAL A 22 0.11 2.35 6.36
C VAL A 22 -1.30 1.99 6.84
N ALA A 23 -2.33 2.71 6.37
CA ALA A 23 -3.71 2.41 6.73
C ALA A 23 -4.13 1.00 6.30
N LEU A 24 -3.78 0.60 5.07
CA LEU A 24 -4.08 -0.72 4.52
C LEU A 24 -3.43 -1.84 5.36
N VAL A 25 -2.15 -1.71 5.70
CA VAL A 25 -1.41 -2.74 6.47
C VAL A 25 -1.94 -2.83 7.90
N VAL A 26 -2.25 -1.70 8.53
CA VAL A 26 -2.80 -1.68 9.89
C VAL A 26 -4.20 -2.34 9.92
N ASP A 27 -5.08 -2.01 8.97
CA ASP A 27 -6.40 -2.66 8.85
C ASP A 27 -6.27 -4.16 8.64
N ALA A 28 -5.43 -4.57 7.68
CA ALA A 28 -5.19 -5.98 7.40
C ALA A 28 -4.62 -6.73 8.61
N GLY A 29 -3.65 -6.12 9.31
CA GLY A 29 -3.07 -6.65 10.54
C GLY A 29 -4.12 -6.87 11.62
N GLN A 30 -4.95 -5.85 11.89
CA GLN A 30 -6.02 -5.93 12.90
C GLN A 30 -7.02 -7.05 12.60
N ARG A 31 -7.42 -7.22 11.34
CA ARG A 31 -8.34 -8.29 10.91
C ARG A 31 -7.77 -9.69 11.09
N LEU A 32 -6.44 -9.82 11.05
CA LEU A 32 -5.72 -11.07 11.26
C LEU A 32 -5.29 -11.28 12.72
N GLY A 33 -5.70 -10.40 13.63
CA GLY A 33 -5.31 -10.46 15.05
C GLY A 33 -3.87 -9.99 15.32
N GLY A 34 -3.21 -9.40 14.33
CA GLY A 34 -1.92 -8.74 14.46
C GLY A 34 -2.04 -7.31 14.99
N SER A 35 -0.99 -6.85 15.65
CA SER A 35 -0.82 -5.44 16.02
C SER A 35 0.49 -4.93 15.45
N SER A 36 0.42 -3.95 14.57
CA SER A 36 1.60 -3.24 14.07
C SER A 36 1.49 -1.78 14.46
N ASP A 37 2.57 -1.20 14.95
CA ASP A 37 2.62 0.23 15.24
C ASP A 37 2.64 1.01 13.91
N PRO A 38 1.63 1.86 13.63
CA PRO A 38 1.57 2.66 12.41
C PRO A 38 2.80 3.57 12.23
N ARG A 39 3.47 3.98 13.31
CA ARG A 39 4.68 4.80 13.25
C ARG A 39 5.86 4.01 12.69
N VAL A 40 6.00 2.75 13.12
CA VAL A 40 7.05 1.85 12.62
C VAL A 40 6.80 1.53 11.15
N ILE A 41 5.56 1.18 10.76
CA ILE A 41 5.23 0.91 9.35
C ILE A 41 5.52 2.13 8.49
N ARG A 42 5.11 3.33 8.93
CA ARG A 42 5.37 4.58 8.19
C ARG A 42 6.87 4.83 8.02
N GLN A 43 7.65 4.65 9.08
CA GLN A 43 9.09 4.84 9.02
C GLN A 43 9.72 3.87 8.01
N VAL A 44 9.44 2.57 8.14
CA VAL A 44 9.96 1.54 7.21
C VAL A 44 9.56 1.84 5.77
N ALA A 45 8.29 2.22 5.53
CA ALA A 45 7.81 2.55 4.19
C ALA A 45 8.54 3.76 3.59
N ARG A 46 8.85 4.79 4.39
CA ARG A 46 9.62 5.96 3.95
C ARG A 46 11.09 5.65 3.71
N ASP A 47 11.70 4.88 4.60
CA ASP A 47 13.11 4.48 4.50
C ASP A 47 13.36 3.54 3.32
N ALA A 48 12.32 2.83 2.86
CA ALA A 48 12.35 1.97 1.68
C ALA A 48 12.25 2.74 0.35
N LEU A 49 11.89 4.03 0.37
CA LEU A 49 11.84 4.85 -0.84
C LEU A 49 13.25 5.16 -1.34
N ASP A 50 13.45 5.03 -2.65
CA ASP A 50 14.64 5.47 -3.34
C ASP A 50 14.68 7.02 -3.46
N PRO A 51 15.77 7.62 -3.98
CA PRO A 51 15.85 9.07 -4.18
C PRO A 51 14.80 9.66 -5.12
N GLN A 52 14.12 8.82 -5.93
CA GLN A 52 13.03 9.23 -6.82
C GLN A 52 11.66 9.14 -6.13
N GLY A 53 11.60 8.60 -4.91
CA GLY A 53 10.38 8.45 -4.13
C GLY A 53 9.62 7.15 -4.43
N HIS A 54 10.31 6.09 -4.86
CA HIS A 54 9.73 4.77 -5.14
C HIS A 54 10.30 3.68 -4.21
N ALA A 55 9.46 2.78 -3.70
CA ALA A 55 9.90 1.57 -2.99
C ALA A 55 9.51 0.30 -3.77
N VAL A 56 10.29 -0.78 -3.62
CA VAL A 56 10.06 -2.09 -4.28
C VAL A 56 8.82 -2.83 -3.77
N ILE A 57 7.97 -2.17 -2.97
CA ILE A 57 6.68 -2.67 -2.54
C ILE A 57 5.72 -2.57 -3.73
N SER A 58 5.17 -3.69 -4.16
CA SER A 58 4.21 -3.74 -5.26
C SER A 58 2.87 -3.23 -4.78
N THR A 59 2.21 -2.36 -5.55
CA THR A 59 0.91 -1.78 -5.22
C THR A 59 -0.14 -2.12 -6.27
N ALA A 60 -1.38 -2.24 -5.85
CA ALA A 60 -2.55 -2.38 -6.71
C ALA A 60 -3.53 -1.24 -6.42
N LEU A 61 -3.90 -0.49 -7.45
CA LEU A 61 -4.81 0.64 -7.37
C LEU A 61 -6.08 0.37 -8.17
N VAL A 62 -7.22 0.80 -7.66
CA VAL A 62 -8.50 0.86 -8.38
C VAL A 62 -9.01 2.29 -8.30
N ASP A 63 -9.23 2.93 -9.46
CA ASP A 63 -9.64 4.33 -9.56
C ASP A 63 -8.72 5.29 -8.76
N GLY A 64 -7.41 5.02 -8.77
CA GLY A 64 -6.41 5.79 -8.02
C GLY A 64 -6.37 5.51 -6.52
N ARG A 65 -7.21 4.61 -6.00
CA ARG A 65 -7.20 4.19 -4.59
C ARG A 65 -6.38 2.92 -4.40
N LEU A 66 -5.43 2.95 -3.47
CA LEU A 66 -4.68 1.76 -3.07
C LEU A 66 -5.62 0.70 -2.45
N VAL A 67 -5.63 -0.50 -3.02
CA VAL A 67 -6.45 -1.64 -2.56
C VAL A 67 -5.62 -2.86 -2.16
N GLY A 68 -4.34 -2.90 -2.51
CA GLY A 68 -3.44 -4.01 -2.18
C GLY A 68 -1.97 -3.59 -2.23
N ALA A 69 -1.14 -4.24 -1.42
CA ALA A 69 0.31 -4.10 -1.48
C ALA A 69 1.01 -5.40 -1.03
N VAL A 70 2.18 -5.70 -1.62
CA VAL A 70 3.04 -6.86 -1.30
C VAL A 70 4.51 -6.47 -1.32
#